data_AF-A0A072NMI7-F1
#
_entry.id   AF-A0A072NMI7-F1
#
_cell.length_a   1.000
_cell.length_b   1.000
_cell.length_c   1.000
_cell.angle_alpha   90.00
_cell.angle_beta   90.00
_cell.angle_gamma   90.00
#
_symmetry.space_group_name_H-M   'P 1'
#
loop_
_entity.id
_entity.type
_entity.pdbx_description
1 polymer ?
#
loop_
_entity_poly.entity_id
_entity_poly.type
_entity_poly.pdbx_seq_one_letter_code
_entity_poly.pdbx_strand_id
1 'polypeptide(L)' 'MKWEDVCQAFPEQWVLIEAIRAHTNEKSERILDERAPLKKFSNSPDAMKAYQEIHRDDPTREL' A
#
# COMPACT_ATOMS: atom_id res chain seq x y z
N MET A 1 -5.88 4.76 7.57
CA MET A 1 -5.09 5.92 8.05
C MET A 1 -4.77 6.89 6.92
N LYS A 2 -4.53 8.18 7.24
CA LYS A 2 -4.12 9.17 6.23
C LYS A 2 -2.69 8.90 5.75
N TRP A 3 -2.26 9.53 4.66
CA TRP A 3 -0.94 9.22 4.06
C TRP A 3 0.16 9.76 4.96
N GLU A 4 -0.10 10.94 5.46
CA GLU A 4 0.73 11.71 6.37
C GLU A 4 1.03 10.89 7.62
N ASP A 5 0.03 10.15 8.14
CA ASP A 5 0.19 9.25 9.28
C ASP A 5 1.17 8.11 8.96
N VAL A 6 1.09 7.53 7.75
CA VAL A 6 2.01 6.47 7.28
C VAL A 6 3.43 7.03 7.18
N CYS A 7 3.60 8.19 6.52
CA CYS A 7 4.90 8.81 6.36
C CYS A 7 5.55 9.16 7.71
N GLN A 8 4.77 9.63 8.68
CA GLN A 8 5.26 9.94 10.02
C GLN A 8 5.61 8.68 10.82
N ALA A 9 4.83 7.61 10.67
CA ALA A 9 5.06 6.34 11.39
C ALA A 9 6.24 5.54 10.83
N PHE A 10 6.56 5.69 9.54
CA PHE A 10 7.59 4.92 8.84
C PHE A 10 8.56 5.80 8.05
N PRO A 11 9.32 6.68 8.72
CA PRO A 11 10.28 7.54 8.05
C PRO A 11 11.40 6.71 7.41
N GLU A 12 11.81 7.07 6.20
CA GLU A 12 12.91 6.43 5.47
C GLU A 12 12.73 4.92 5.25
N GLN A 13 11.49 4.42 5.27
CA GLN A 13 11.18 3.01 5.04
C GLN A 13 10.36 2.82 3.77
N TRP A 14 10.52 1.66 3.15
CA TRP A 14 9.57 1.18 2.15
C TRP A 14 8.38 0.57 2.87
N VAL A 15 7.16 0.97 2.52
CA VAL A 15 5.93 0.49 3.16
C VAL A 15 5.02 -0.09 2.10
N LEU A 16 4.64 -1.36 2.28
CA LEU A 16 3.56 -1.96 1.51
C LEU A 16 2.24 -1.61 2.21
N ILE A 17 1.31 -1.02 1.46
CA ILE A 17 -0.01 -0.63 1.97
C ILE A 17 -1.07 -1.49 1.29
N GLU A 18 -2.24 -1.59 1.92
CA GLU A 18 -3.44 -2.14 1.31
C GLU A 18 -4.49 -1.04 1.26
N ALA A 19 -5.15 -0.91 0.10
CA ALA A 19 -6.34 -0.09 -0.05
C ALA A 19 -7.56 -0.87 0.49
N ILE A 20 -7.96 -0.56 1.72
CA ILE A 20 -9.15 -1.15 2.36
C ILE A 20 -10.41 -0.63 1.67
N ARG A 21 -10.41 0.67 1.33
CA ARG A 21 -11.51 1.31 0.61
C ARG A 21 -10.95 2.31 -0.36
N ALA A 22 -11.43 2.23 -1.59
CA ALA A 22 -11.09 3.17 -2.63
C ALA A 22 -12.23 3.33 -3.63
N HIS A 23 -12.33 4.51 -4.23
CA HIS A 23 -13.27 4.81 -5.29
C HIS A 23 -12.54 5.45 -6.47
N THR A 24 -13.15 5.39 -7.65
CA THR A 24 -12.65 6.08 -8.83
C THR A 24 -13.45 7.37 -9.00
N ASN A 25 -12.78 8.52 -9.08
CA ASN A 25 -13.46 9.79 -9.25
C ASN A 25 -13.83 10.06 -10.73
N GLU A 26 -14.53 11.16 -10.98
CA GLU A 26 -14.97 11.55 -12.34
C GLU A 26 -13.82 11.76 -13.34
N LYS A 27 -12.61 12.00 -12.85
CA LYS A 27 -11.39 12.14 -13.65
C LYS A 27 -10.70 10.79 -13.92
N SER A 28 -11.33 9.68 -13.55
CA SER A 28 -10.77 8.32 -13.62
C SER A 28 -9.54 8.12 -12.73
N GLU A 29 -9.40 8.89 -11.66
CA GLU A 29 -8.33 8.71 -10.67
C GLU A 29 -8.80 7.75 -9.58
N ARG A 30 -7.94 6.78 -9.20
CA ARG A 30 -8.21 5.88 -8.08
C ARG A 30 -7.84 6.59 -6.77
N ILE A 31 -8.85 6.91 -5.96
CA ILE A 31 -8.71 7.61 -4.69
C ILE A 31 -8.79 6.59 -3.55
N LEU A 32 -7.75 6.55 -2.73
CA LEU A 32 -7.69 5.68 -1.55
C LEU A 32 -8.35 6.38 -0.35
N ASP A 33 -9.61 6.02 -0.06
CA ASP A 33 -10.35 6.53 1.09
C ASP A 33 -9.78 5.99 2.40
N GLU A 34 -9.46 4.70 2.41
CA GLU A 34 -8.92 4.01 3.57
C GLU A 34 -7.80 3.07 3.14
N ARG A 35 -6.69 3.16 3.86
CA ARG A 35 -5.52 2.30 3.69
C ARG A 35 -4.94 1.85 5.01
N ALA A 36 -4.26 0.71 4.99
CA ALA A 36 -3.51 0.17 6.11
C ALA A 36 -2.09 -0.25 5.68
N PRO A 37 -1.05 0.10 6.45
CA PRO A 37 0.29 -0.48 6.29
C PRO A 37 0.24 -1.99 6.62
N LEU A 38 0.76 -2.81 5.71
CA LEU A 38 0.88 -4.26 5.90
C LEU A 38 2.25 -4.65 6.41
N LYS A 39 3.30 -4.17 5.73
CA LYS A 39 4.69 -4.53 5.98
C LYS A 39 5.60 -3.34 5.70
N LYS A 40 6.76 -3.33 6.36
CA LYS A 40 7.79 -2.31 6.18
C LYS A 40 9.14 -2.95 5.88
N PHE A 41 9.95 -2.28 5.08
CA PHE A 41 11.22 -2.80 4.59
C PHE A 41 12.27 -1.70 4.58
N SER A 42 13.53 -2.08 4.76
CA SER A 42 14.68 -1.18 4.66
C SER A 42 15.18 -1.00 3.22
N ASN A 43 14.74 -1.85 2.29
CA ASN A 43 15.16 -1.81 0.88
C ASN A 43 13.99 -2.16 -0.06
N SER A 44 14.09 -1.72 -1.32
CA SER A 44 13.05 -1.95 -2.32
C SER A 44 12.97 -3.39 -2.85
N PRO A 45 14.07 -4.16 -2.99
CA PRO A 45 13.96 -5.56 -3.44
C PRO A 45 13.09 -6.43 -2.52
N ASP A 46 13.27 -6.32 -1.21
CA ASP A 46 12.48 -7.10 -0.25
C ASP A 46 11.00 -6.66 -0.24
N ALA A 47 10.75 -5.36 -0.38
CA ALA A 47 9.40 -4.82 -0.50
C ALA A 47 8.68 -5.37 -1.74
N MET A 48 9.36 -5.36 -2.88
CA MET A 48 8.83 -5.87 -4.15
C MET A 48 8.57 -7.39 -4.09
N LYS A 49 9.50 -8.15 -3.50
CA LYS A 49 9.32 -9.59 -3.30
C LYS A 49 8.08 -9.89 -2.46
N ALA A 50 7.89 -9.16 -1.36
CA ALA A 50 6.72 -9.34 -0.50
C ALA A 50 5.40 -8.97 -1.20
N TYR A 51 5.39 -7.89 -2.00
CA TYR A 51 4.25 -7.56 -2.85
C TYR A 51 3.90 -8.71 -3.80
N GLN A 52 4.90 -9.27 -4.49
CA GLN A 52 4.70 -10.37 -5.45
C GLN A 52 4.16 -11.64 -4.80
N GLU A 53 4.63 -11.97 -3.59
CA GLU A 53 4.12 -13.12 -2.83
C GLU A 53 2.65 -12.92 -2.47
N ILE A 54 2.29 -11.75 -1.91
CA ILE A 54 0.91 -11.47 -1.51
C ILE A 54 -0.01 -11.40 -2.73
N HIS A 55 0.41 -10.75 -3.81
CA HIS A 55 -0.38 -10.64 -5.04
C HIS A 55 -0.55 -11.99 -5.74
N ARG A 56 0.41 -12.90 -5.60
CA ARG A 56 0.25 -14.28 -6.11
C ARG A 56 -0.81 -15.04 -5.34
N ASP A 57 -0.83 -14.89 -4.01
CA ASP A 57 -1.76 -15.59 -3.13
C ASP A 57 -3.19 -15.02 -3.23
N ASP A 58 -3.31 -13.71 -3.41
CA ASP A 58 -4.59 -13.02 -3.61
C ASP A 58 -4.45 -11.86 -4.61
N PRO A 59 -4.66 -12.12 -5.91
CA PRO A 59 -4.55 -11.10 -6.95
C PRO A 59 -5.63 -10.01 -6.87
N THR A 60 -6.69 -10.24 -6.09
CA THR A 60 -7.82 -9.30 -5.97
C THR A 60 -7.58 -8.23 -4.91
N ARG A 61 -6.57 -8.41 -4.06
CA ARG A 61 -6.14 -7.38 -3.10
C ARG A 61 -5.50 -6.21 -3.83
N GLU A 62 -5.96 -5.02 -3.46
CA GLU A 62 -5.43 -3.76 -3.97
C GLU A 62 -4.27 -3.32 -3.05
N LEU A 63 -3.04 -3.54 -3.52
CA LEU A 63 -1.76 -3.32 -2.82
C LEU A 63 -0.93 -2.20 -3.46
#